data_AF-A0A0Q9LRF8-F1
#
_entry.id   AF-A0A0Q9LRF8-F1
#
_cell.length_a   1.000
_cell.length_b   1.000
_cell.length_c   1.000
_cell.angle_alpha   90.00
_cell.angle_beta   90.00
_cell.angle_gamma   90.00
#
_symmetry.space_group_name_H-M   'P 1'
#
loop_
_entity.id
_entity.type
_entity.pdbx_description
1 polymer ?
#
loop_
_entity_poly.entity_id
_entity_poly.type
_entity_poly.pdbx_seq_one_letter_code
_entity_poly.pdbx_strand_id
1 'polypeptide(L)'
;MSKLDGNERWKSKMLLTEHQEEYESRNDPKKTSRPTSEELIMIRDYILLPHMLTIVQKSVDDIKSSSNLLKQLYLATGQVVMNKISRDVYDIRRELTKRNIKIISDEHAELVVYHRFLCRGYEDRFGMTRDVMRSEISVQLKKYIKEIIGRVADEK
;
A
#
# COMPACT_ATOMS: atom_id res chain seq x y z
N MET A 1 -32.89 15.96 5.51
CA MET A 1 -33.44 17.31 5.78
C MET A 1 -32.93 17.77 7.13
N SER A 2 -31.85 18.56 7.14
CA SER A 2 -31.22 19.06 8.38
C SER A 2 -31.94 20.32 8.83
N LYS A 3 -32.21 20.46 10.14
CA LYS A 3 -33.05 21.50 10.76
C LYS A 3 -32.49 22.94 10.69
N LEU A 4 -31.62 23.25 9.74
CA LEU A 4 -30.93 24.55 9.61
C LEU A 4 -31.28 25.31 8.33
N ASP A 5 -32.06 24.71 7.43
CA ASP A 5 -32.29 25.25 6.07
C ASP A 5 -33.37 26.36 5.99
N GLY A 6 -33.78 26.93 7.13
CA GLY A 6 -34.96 27.82 7.20
C GLY A 6 -34.80 29.09 8.03
N ASN A 7 -33.59 29.45 8.48
CA ASN A 7 -33.41 30.63 9.32
C ASN A 7 -32.38 31.61 8.73
N GLU A 8 -32.82 32.57 7.91
CA GLU A 8 -31.97 33.62 7.31
C GLU A 8 -31.36 34.58 8.35
N ARG A 9 -31.73 34.51 9.63
CA ARG A 9 -31.31 35.47 10.67
C ARG A 9 -29.82 35.42 11.04
N TRP A 10 -29.12 34.32 10.77
CA TRP A 10 -27.68 34.21 11.07
C TRP A 10 -26.77 34.70 9.94
N LYS A 11 -27.26 34.82 8.69
CA LYS A 11 -26.47 35.33 7.56
C LYS A 11 -25.99 36.77 7.75
N SER A 12 -26.71 37.57 8.52
CA SER A 12 -26.41 38.99 8.69
C SER A 12 -25.68 39.33 10.00
N LYS A 13 -25.64 38.41 10.99
CA LYS A 13 -25.19 38.75 12.36
C LYS A 13 -23.80 38.20 12.74
N MET A 14 -23.15 37.42 11.88
CA MET A 14 -21.76 36.99 12.05
C MET A 14 -21.00 37.11 10.72
N LEU A 15 -20.84 38.34 10.23
CA LEU A 15 -19.83 38.66 9.22
C LEU A 15 -18.65 39.29 9.94
N LEU A 16 -17.75 38.44 10.44
CA LEU A 16 -16.36 38.82 10.64
C LEU A 16 -15.69 38.63 9.28
N THR A 17 -15.95 39.57 8.37
CA THR A 17 -15.57 39.50 6.95
C THR A 17 -14.08 39.22 6.76
N GLU A 18 -13.25 39.61 7.73
CA GLU A 18 -11.79 39.45 7.72
C GLU A 18 -11.33 37.98 7.83
N HIS A 19 -12.16 37.07 8.36
CA HIS A 19 -11.84 35.64 8.47
C HIS A 19 -12.77 34.74 7.67
N GLN A 20 -13.72 35.31 6.94
CA GLN A 20 -14.65 34.53 6.12
C GLN A 20 -13.93 33.90 4.92
N GLU A 21 -13.02 34.63 4.27
CA GLU A 21 -12.15 34.06 3.22
C GLU A 21 -11.22 32.97 3.78
N GLU A 22 -10.81 33.06 5.04
CA GLU A 22 -9.96 32.07 5.72
C GLU A 22 -10.75 30.80 6.11
N TYR A 23 -12.05 30.94 6.41
CA TYR A 23 -12.98 29.84 6.63
C TYR A 23 -13.42 29.17 5.32
N GLU A 24 -13.71 29.97 4.29
CA GLU A 24 -14.08 29.50 2.96
C GLU A 24 -12.88 28.87 2.24
N SER A 25 -11.65 29.34 2.46
CA SER A 25 -10.42 28.68 1.98
C SER A 25 -10.02 27.44 2.81
N ARG A 26 -10.45 27.33 4.08
CA ARG A 26 -10.34 26.09 4.87
C ARG A 26 -11.34 25.03 4.45
N ASN A 27 -12.53 25.45 4.00
CA ASN A 27 -13.59 24.58 3.48
C ASN A 27 -13.61 24.50 1.95
N ASP A 28 -12.60 25.04 1.26
CA ASP A 28 -12.36 24.69 -0.13
C ASP A 28 -12.09 23.18 -0.11
N PRO A 29 -12.92 22.34 -0.75
CA PRO A 29 -12.62 20.94 -0.88
C PRO A 29 -11.39 20.89 -1.78
N LYS A 30 -10.19 21.01 -1.20
CA LYS A 30 -8.91 20.74 -1.85
C LYS A 30 -9.20 19.52 -2.69
N LYS A 31 -9.29 19.70 -4.02
CA LYS A 31 -9.62 18.70 -5.03
C LYS A 31 -9.34 17.33 -4.43
N THR A 32 -10.37 16.54 -4.15
CA THR A 32 -10.21 15.13 -3.76
C THR A 32 -9.34 14.50 -4.85
N SER A 33 -8.03 14.51 -4.61
CA SER A 33 -7.08 14.41 -5.71
C SER A 33 -6.94 12.94 -5.94
N ARG A 34 -7.60 12.46 -7.00
CA ARG A 34 -7.49 11.09 -7.50
C ARG A 34 -6.02 10.63 -7.41
N PRO A 35 -5.78 9.36 -7.05
CA PRO A 35 -4.41 8.87 -6.93
C PRO A 35 -3.66 9.07 -8.24
N THR A 36 -2.42 9.52 -8.15
CA THR A 36 -1.53 9.57 -9.32
C THR A 36 -1.11 8.17 -9.74
N SER A 37 -0.57 8.01 -10.95
CA SER A 37 -0.05 6.71 -11.40
C SER A 37 1.05 6.17 -10.47
N GLU A 38 1.90 7.05 -9.93
CA GLU A 38 2.92 6.67 -8.94
C GLU A 38 2.28 6.14 -7.65
N GLU A 39 1.23 6.80 -7.17
CA GLU A 39 0.51 6.38 -5.96
C GLU A 39 -0.23 5.07 -6.15
N LEU A 40 -0.81 4.83 -7.34
CA LEU A 40 -1.39 3.53 -7.68
C LEU A 40 -0.35 2.41 -7.69
N ILE A 41 0.87 2.69 -8.17
CA ILE A 41 1.98 1.74 -8.09
C ILE A 41 2.34 1.46 -6.63
N MET A 42 2.41 2.50 -5.78
CA MET A 42 2.69 2.30 -4.36
C MET A 42 1.60 1.48 -3.65
N ILE A 43 0.33 1.72 -3.97
CA ILE A 43 -0.79 0.94 -3.44
C ILE A 43 -0.67 -0.53 -3.86
N ARG A 44 -0.42 -0.78 -5.16
CA ARG A 44 -0.18 -2.13 -5.68
C ARG A 44 0.97 -2.81 -4.94
N ASP A 45 2.11 -2.15 -4.84
CA ASP A 45 3.30 -2.73 -4.23
C ASP A 45 3.07 -3.02 -2.73
N TYR A 46 2.35 -2.13 -2.01
CA TYR A 46 1.98 -2.37 -0.62
C TYR A 46 1.05 -3.58 -0.44
N ILE A 47 0.14 -3.80 -1.38
CA ILE A 47 -0.75 -4.98 -1.39
C ILE A 47 0.03 -6.26 -1.68
N LEU A 48 0.96 -6.21 -2.64
CA LEU A 48 1.72 -7.38 -3.11
C LEU A 48 2.77 -7.87 -2.10
N LEU A 49 3.45 -6.95 -1.41
CA LEU A 49 4.57 -7.31 -0.54
C LEU A 49 4.20 -8.29 0.60
N PRO A 50 3.09 -8.14 1.34
CA PRO A 50 2.67 -9.13 2.34
C PRO A 50 2.34 -10.51 1.76
N HIS A 51 1.76 -10.54 0.56
CA HIS A 51 1.46 -11.78 -0.14
C HIS A 51 2.75 -12.50 -0.54
N MET A 52 3.72 -11.73 -1.06
CA MET A 52 5.05 -12.25 -1.38
C MET A 52 5.77 -12.76 -0.13
N LEU A 53 5.72 -12.03 0.98
CA LEU A 53 6.29 -12.46 2.26
C LEU A 53 5.72 -13.82 2.69
N THR A 54 4.40 -14.00 2.59
CA THR A 54 3.73 -15.25 2.93
C THR A 54 4.17 -16.41 2.03
N ILE A 55 4.33 -16.17 0.73
CA ILE A 55 4.81 -17.18 -0.22
C ILE A 55 6.25 -17.59 0.10
N VAL A 56 7.13 -16.61 0.34
CA VAL A 56 8.54 -16.88 0.68
C VAL A 56 8.65 -17.64 2.00
N GLN A 57 7.92 -17.21 3.04
CA GLN A 57 7.87 -17.88 4.34
C GLN A 57 7.44 -19.35 4.18
N LYS A 58 6.37 -19.60 3.43
CA LYS A 58 5.90 -20.96 3.17
C LYS A 58 6.98 -21.81 2.48
N SER A 59 7.66 -21.28 1.47
CA SER A 59 8.75 -21.99 0.80
C SER A 59 9.94 -22.28 1.73
N VAL A 60 10.27 -21.36 2.64
CA VAL A 60 11.31 -21.56 3.66
C VAL A 60 10.92 -22.69 4.62
N ASP A 61 9.66 -22.71 5.08
CA ASP A 61 9.14 -23.75 5.96
C ASP A 61 9.10 -25.13 5.30
N ASP A 62 8.70 -25.19 4.03
CA ASP A 62 8.71 -26.42 3.24
C ASP A 62 10.14 -26.99 3.13
N ILE A 63 11.13 -26.14 2.79
CA ILE A 63 12.54 -26.54 2.69
C ILE A 63 13.11 -26.95 4.06
N LYS A 64 12.70 -26.29 5.14
CA LYS A 64 13.14 -26.62 6.51
C LYS A 64 12.85 -28.08 6.87
N SER A 65 11.71 -28.59 6.39
CA SER A 65 11.25 -29.97 6.60
C SER A 65 11.88 -31.00 5.65
N SER A 66 12.52 -30.53 4.57
CA SER A 66 13.12 -31.39 3.54
C SER A 66 14.50 -31.95 3.93
N SER A 67 14.90 -33.06 3.30
CA SER A 67 16.23 -33.67 3.41
C SER A 67 17.25 -33.07 2.42
N ASN A 68 17.05 -31.84 1.95
CA ASN A 68 17.90 -31.21 0.95
C ASN A 68 19.28 -30.85 1.52
N LEU A 69 20.37 -31.24 0.83
CA LEU A 69 21.74 -30.93 1.23
C LEU A 69 21.99 -29.42 1.35
N LEU A 70 21.38 -28.62 0.49
CA LEU A 70 21.52 -27.16 0.43
C LEU A 70 20.49 -26.43 1.32
N LYS A 71 19.76 -27.14 2.19
CA LYS A 71 18.78 -26.56 3.12
C LYS A 71 19.30 -25.31 3.84
N GLN A 72 20.50 -25.36 4.41
CA GLN A 72 21.05 -24.24 5.17
C GLN A 72 21.24 -22.98 4.31
N LEU A 73 21.68 -23.15 3.06
CA LEU A 73 21.80 -22.06 2.10
C LEU A 73 20.42 -21.43 1.84
N TYR A 74 19.42 -22.25 1.51
CA TYR A 74 18.07 -21.76 1.25
C TYR A 74 17.44 -21.06 2.45
N LEU A 75 17.62 -21.58 3.67
CA LEU A 75 17.11 -20.97 4.89
C LEU A 75 17.77 -19.60 5.14
N ALA A 76 19.10 -19.51 4.99
CA ALA A 76 19.83 -18.27 5.16
C ALA A 76 19.41 -17.21 4.13
N THR A 77 19.38 -17.57 2.84
CA THR A 77 18.94 -16.65 1.77
C THR A 77 17.47 -16.26 1.93
N GLY A 78 16.61 -17.22 2.26
CA GLY A 78 15.19 -16.98 2.52
C GLY A 78 14.97 -15.96 3.65
N GLN A 79 15.71 -16.09 4.76
CA GLN A 79 15.63 -15.12 5.85
C GLN A 79 16.06 -13.72 5.43
N VAL A 80 17.13 -13.59 4.63
CA VAL A 80 17.58 -12.30 4.09
C VAL A 80 16.49 -11.66 3.21
N VAL A 81 15.88 -12.44 2.32
CA VAL A 81 14.76 -11.98 1.48
C VAL A 81 13.58 -11.52 2.33
N MET A 82 13.15 -12.32 3.32
CA MET A 82 12.02 -11.98 4.19
C MET A 82 12.27 -10.70 5.00
N ASN A 83 13.47 -10.52 5.53
CA ASN A 83 13.86 -9.31 6.25
C ASN A 83 13.79 -8.08 5.34
N LYS A 84 14.28 -8.20 4.10
CA LYS A 84 14.24 -7.12 3.11
C LYS A 84 12.79 -6.77 2.73
N ILE A 85 11.95 -7.76 2.44
CA ILE A 85 10.53 -7.56 2.13
C ILE A 85 9.83 -6.86 3.30
N SER A 86 10.07 -7.32 4.54
CA SER A 86 9.47 -6.74 5.74
C SER A 86 9.84 -5.26 5.91
N ARG A 87 11.11 -4.91 5.63
CA ARG A 87 11.56 -3.52 5.61
C ARG A 87 10.86 -2.70 4.54
N ASP A 88 10.75 -3.23 3.33
CA ASP A 88 10.12 -2.52 2.21
C ASP A 88 8.60 -2.32 2.46
N VAL A 89 7.92 -3.26 3.12
CA VAL A 89 6.53 -3.09 3.62
C VAL A 89 6.44 -1.93 4.61
N TYR A 90 7.39 -1.83 5.54
CA TYR A 90 7.41 -0.73 6.51
C TYR A 90 7.64 0.62 5.81
N ASP A 91 8.61 0.68 4.90
CA ASP A 91 8.98 1.91 4.20
C ASP A 91 7.83 2.41 3.31
N ILE A 92 7.18 1.52 2.56
CA ILE A 92 6.06 1.91 1.70
C ILE A 92 4.81 2.29 2.51
N ARG A 93 4.54 1.60 3.64
CA ARG A 93 3.46 1.99 4.56
C ARG A 93 3.68 3.39 5.12
N ARG A 94 4.92 3.69 5.53
CA ARG A 94 5.29 5.02 6.03
C ARG A 94 5.06 6.07 4.96
N GLU A 95 5.43 5.78 3.72
CA GLU A 95 5.30 6.74 2.62
C GLU A 95 3.85 6.97 2.19
N LEU A 96 3.04 5.91 2.13
CA LEU A 96 1.58 6.02 1.93
C LEU A 96 0.93 6.88 3.02
N THR A 97 1.32 6.67 4.28
CA THR A 97 0.81 7.45 5.41
C THR A 97 1.16 8.94 5.28
N LYS A 98 2.41 9.27 4.92
CA LYS A 98 2.83 10.66 4.67
C LYS A 98 2.03 11.33 3.56
N ARG A 99 1.65 10.57 2.52
CA ARG A 99 0.83 11.05 1.38
C ARG A 99 -0.67 11.06 1.68
N ASN A 100 -1.08 10.76 2.92
CA ASN A 100 -2.47 10.62 3.36
C ASN A 100 -3.26 9.58 2.53
N ILE A 101 -2.62 8.43 2.28
CA ILE A 101 -3.19 7.27 1.61
C ILE A 101 -3.35 6.14 2.63
N LYS A 102 -4.54 5.55 2.71
CA LYS A 102 -4.85 4.45 3.63
C LYS A 102 -5.50 3.30 2.88
N ILE A 103 -5.05 2.07 3.12
CA ILE A 103 -5.71 0.85 2.63
C ILE A 103 -6.59 0.33 3.76
N ILE A 104 -7.85 0.02 3.48
CA ILE A 104 -8.89 -0.23 4.48
C ILE A 104 -9.14 -1.73 4.65
N SER A 105 -9.50 -2.40 3.56
CA SER A 105 -9.99 -3.78 3.62
C SER A 105 -9.92 -4.47 2.27
N ASP A 106 -9.93 -5.80 2.34
CA ASP A 106 -9.96 -6.69 1.20
C ASP A 106 -11.40 -7.17 1.01
N GLU A 107 -11.93 -7.01 -0.20
CA GLU A 107 -13.18 -7.59 -0.66
C GLU A 107 -12.87 -8.69 -1.66
N HIS A 108 -13.20 -9.93 -1.30
CA HIS A 108 -13.02 -11.07 -2.18
C HIS A 108 -14.26 -11.22 -3.08
N ALA A 109 -14.07 -10.98 -4.38
CA ALA A 109 -14.94 -11.53 -5.41
C ALA A 109 -14.32 -12.83 -5.95
N GLU A 110 -15.13 -13.65 -6.63
CA GLU A 110 -14.78 -15.02 -7.01
C GLU A 110 -13.44 -15.12 -7.78
N LEU A 111 -13.17 -14.18 -8.70
CA LEU A 111 -11.95 -14.16 -9.53
C LEU A 111 -10.99 -12.99 -9.22
N VAL A 112 -11.49 -11.91 -8.60
CA VAL A 112 -10.78 -10.65 -8.39
C VAL A 112 -10.74 -10.32 -6.90
N VAL A 113 -9.55 -10.01 -6.40
CA VAL A 113 -9.38 -9.45 -5.06
C VAL A 113 -9.41 -7.93 -5.20
N TYR A 114 -10.36 -7.30 -4.53
CA TYR A 114 -10.46 -5.84 -4.45
C TYR A 114 -9.91 -5.36 -3.12
N HIS A 115 -9.11 -4.31 -3.16
CA HIS A 115 -8.60 -3.62 -1.98
C HIS A 115 -9.14 -2.20 -1.99
N ARG A 116 -9.91 -1.84 -0.97
CA ARG A 116 -10.44 -0.49 -0.81
C ARG A 116 -9.38 0.42 -0.23
N PHE A 117 -9.21 1.62 -0.80
CA PHE A 117 -8.28 2.61 -0.29
C PHE A 117 -8.87 4.02 -0.29
N LEU A 118 -8.34 4.85 0.60
CA LEU A 118 -8.65 6.26 0.73
C LEU A 118 -7.40 7.08 0.39
N CYS A 119 -7.50 7.94 -0.62
CA CYS A 119 -6.43 8.83 -1.05
C CYS A 119 -6.86 10.29 -0.81
N ARG A 120 -6.35 10.92 0.26
CA ARG A 120 -6.69 12.32 0.61
C ARG A 120 -8.20 12.59 0.64
N GLY A 121 -8.97 11.63 1.17
CA GLY A 121 -10.44 11.71 1.24
C GLY A 121 -11.19 11.16 0.01
N TYR A 122 -10.50 10.86 -1.09
CA TYR A 122 -11.07 10.16 -2.24
C TYR A 122 -11.07 8.64 -2.00
N GLU A 123 -12.23 8.00 -2.01
CA GLU A 123 -12.36 6.55 -1.87
C GLU A 123 -12.37 5.88 -3.26
N ASP A 124 -11.59 4.81 -3.41
CA ASP A 124 -11.57 3.98 -4.61
C ASP A 124 -11.18 2.54 -4.26
N ARG A 125 -11.19 1.66 -5.27
CA ARG A 125 -10.82 0.25 -5.14
C ARG A 125 -9.75 -0.14 -6.15
N PHE A 126 -8.76 -0.89 -5.67
CA PHE A 126 -7.74 -1.52 -6.50
C PHE A 126 -8.09 -3.01 -6.67
N GLY A 127 -8.37 -3.43 -7.90
CA GLY A 127 -8.74 -4.82 -8.22
C GLY A 127 -7.62 -5.57 -8.94
N MET A 128 -7.34 -6.80 -8.54
CA MET A 128 -6.36 -7.66 -9.22
C MET A 128 -6.79 -9.13 -9.12
N THR A 129 -6.60 -9.88 -10.22
CA THR A 129 -6.82 -11.34 -10.20
C THR A 129 -5.66 -12.05 -9.50
N ARG A 130 -5.91 -13.25 -8.97
CA ARG A 130 -4.87 -14.05 -8.32
C ARG A 130 -3.71 -14.39 -9.26
N ASP A 131 -3.98 -14.59 -10.55
CA ASP A 131 -2.95 -14.90 -11.54
C ASP A 131 -2.02 -13.71 -11.79
N VAL A 132 -2.59 -12.51 -11.93
CA VAL A 132 -1.82 -11.26 -12.07
C VAL A 132 -1.02 -11.00 -10.79
N MET A 133 -1.62 -11.20 -9.62
CA MET A 133 -0.91 -11.10 -8.34
C MET A 133 0.32 -12.01 -8.31
N ARG A 134 0.18 -13.28 -8.72
CA ARG A 134 1.28 -14.24 -8.75
C ARG A 134 2.36 -13.87 -9.77
N SER A 135 1.98 -13.36 -10.94
CA SER A 135 2.96 -12.93 -11.96
C SER A 135 3.75 -11.71 -11.47
N GLU A 136 3.07 -10.72 -10.87
CA GLU A 136 3.73 -9.52 -10.33
C GLU A 136 4.67 -9.89 -9.18
N ILE A 137 4.26 -10.78 -8.26
CA ILE A 137 5.13 -11.30 -7.20
C ILE A 137 6.38 -11.97 -7.80
N SER A 138 6.22 -12.77 -8.84
CA SER A 138 7.34 -13.44 -9.50
C SER A 138 8.33 -12.43 -10.11
N VAL A 139 7.83 -11.35 -10.71
CA VAL A 139 8.64 -10.27 -11.26
C VAL A 139 9.35 -9.50 -10.15
N GLN A 140 8.65 -9.20 -9.06
CA GLN A 140 9.19 -8.44 -7.93
C GLN A 140 10.27 -9.25 -7.19
N LEU A 141 10.05 -10.55 -6.98
CA LEU A 141 11.01 -11.45 -6.34
C LEU A 141 12.34 -11.52 -7.09
N LYS A 142 12.32 -11.47 -8.44
CA LYS A 142 13.55 -11.40 -9.24
C LYS A 142 14.41 -10.17 -8.89
N LYS A 143 13.79 -9.04 -8.52
CA LYS A 143 14.52 -7.83 -8.10
C LYS A 143 15.28 -8.08 -6.79
N TYR A 144 14.63 -8.72 -5.81
CA TYR A 144 15.26 -9.12 -4.55
C TYR A 144 16.42 -10.08 -4.77
N ILE A 145 16.23 -11.09 -5.61
CA ILE A 145 17.28 -12.05 -5.95
C ILE A 145 18.48 -11.34 -6.58
N LYS A 146 18.24 -10.46 -7.55
CA LYS A 146 19.29 -9.69 -8.21
C LYS A 146 20.07 -8.81 -7.22
N GLU A 147 19.37 -8.15 -6.30
CA GLU A 147 19.99 -7.29 -5.28
C GLU A 147 20.87 -8.11 -4.32
N ILE A 148 20.39 -9.27 -3.87
CA ILE A 148 21.16 -10.15 -2.98
C ILE A 148 22.39 -10.70 -3.69
N ILE A 149 22.25 -11.19 -4.92
CA ILE A 149 23.39 -11.69 -5.71
C ILE A 149 24.42 -10.58 -5.94
N GLY A 150 23.99 -9.36 -6.24
CA GLY A 150 24.88 -8.21 -6.38
C GLY A 150 25.73 -7.96 -5.13
N ARG A 151 25.09 -7.93 -3.96
CA ARG A 151 25.81 -7.74 -2.68
C ARG A 151 26.85 -8.82 -2.40
N VAL A 152 26.53 -10.08 -2.69
CA VAL A 152 27.46 -11.20 -2.50
C VAL A 152 28.64 -11.13 -3.49
N ALA A 153 28.43 -10.59 -4.69
CA ALA A 153 29.50 -10.40 -5.67
C ALA A 153 30.45 -9.25 -5.29
N ASP A 154 29.94 -8.22 -4.62
CA ASP A 154 30.68 -7.02 -4.22
C ASP A 154 31.47 -7.20 -2.90
N GLU A 155 31.22 -8.26 -2.13
CA GLU A 155 31.99 -8.62 -0.92
C GLU A 155 33.32 -9.36 -1.22
N LYS A 156 33.81 -9.29 -2.48
CA LYS A 156 35.14 -9.76 -2.90
C LYS A 156 36.13 -8.61 -3.01
#